data_AF-A0A349N183-F1
#
_entry.id   AF-A0A349N183-F1
#
_cell.length_a   1.000
_cell.length_b   1.000
_cell.length_c   1.000
_cell.angle_alpha   90.00
_cell.angle_beta   90.00
_cell.angle_gamma   90.00
#
_symmetry.space_group_name_H-M   'P 1'
#
loop_
_entity.id
_entity.type
_entity.pdbx_description
1 polymer ?
#
loop_
_entity_poly.entity_id
_entity_poly.type
_entity_poly.pdbx_seq_one_letter_code
_entity_poly.pdbx_strand_id
1 'polypeptide(L)'
;MLQFTYYGHACFLINTGKEKILFDPFLTDNPLAAVKAEEVDCSYMLISHAHSDHFADAPSIAVRTGAEVVAVPEVAALFPGHSVHFHTMNIGGSYSFPFGKVTMVNAVHSCGAPGGHACGWIIRFNGGCTLYSAGDTALTADMELWGKQYKIDYAVLPIGDNFTMGPDDACRAASMLRARFVIPVHYNTWPVIVQDPEKFQHMTETKTSSRVLIVHPGGSAALDG
;
A
#
# COMPACT_ATOMS: atom_id res chain seq x y z
N MET A 1 -13.59 8.07 -12.10
CA MET A 1 -12.60 8.91 -11.38
C MET A 1 -11.92 8.00 -10.37
N LEU A 2 -10.59 8.03 -10.29
CA LEU A 2 -9.84 7.21 -9.35
C LEU A 2 -9.88 7.89 -7.97
N GLN A 3 -10.23 7.15 -6.92
CA GLN A 3 -10.34 7.69 -5.56
C GLN A 3 -9.54 6.83 -4.60
N PHE A 4 -8.71 7.47 -3.78
CA PHE A 4 -8.03 6.89 -2.64
C PHE A 4 -8.84 7.18 -1.38
N THR A 5 -9.12 6.16 -0.57
CA THR A 5 -9.74 6.30 0.76
C THR A 5 -8.84 5.66 1.78
N TYR A 6 -8.44 6.41 2.81
CA TYR A 6 -7.54 5.90 3.84
C TYR A 6 -8.35 5.31 4.98
N TYR A 7 -8.11 4.04 5.31
CA TYR A 7 -8.77 3.39 6.44
C TYR A 7 -7.92 3.38 7.71
N GLY A 8 -6.62 3.65 7.60
CA GLY A 8 -5.70 3.82 8.72
C GLY A 8 -4.55 2.82 8.68
N HIS A 9 -3.45 3.16 9.35
CA HIS A 9 -2.20 2.38 9.32
C HIS A 9 -1.67 2.16 7.90
N ALA A 10 -1.64 0.94 7.36
CA ALA A 10 -1.32 0.66 5.95
C ALA A 10 -2.56 0.36 5.10
N CYS A 11 -3.75 0.36 5.71
CA CYS A 11 -5.00 -0.01 5.05
C CYS A 11 -5.61 1.17 4.28
N PHE A 12 -5.80 0.98 2.98
CA PHE A 12 -6.49 1.94 2.12
C PHE A 12 -7.23 1.24 0.98
N LEU A 13 -8.18 1.95 0.39
CA LEU A 13 -8.95 1.48 -0.75
C LEU A 13 -8.71 2.40 -1.96
N ILE A 14 -8.45 1.80 -3.11
CA ILE A 14 -8.53 2.47 -4.41
C ILE A 14 -9.84 2.09 -5.09
N ASN A 15 -10.67 3.09 -5.37
CA ASN A 15 -11.90 2.92 -6.15
C ASN A 15 -11.71 3.50 -7.56
N THR A 16 -11.83 2.64 -8.57
CA THR A 16 -11.73 3.04 -9.99
C THR A 16 -13.07 3.50 -10.59
N GLY A 17 -14.16 3.38 -9.82
CA GLY A 17 -15.55 3.51 -10.25
C GLY A 17 -16.17 2.20 -10.74
N LYS A 18 -15.35 1.16 -10.97
CA LYS A 18 -15.80 -0.20 -11.34
C LYS A 18 -15.28 -1.24 -10.35
N GLU A 19 -13.98 -1.21 -10.12
CA GLU A 19 -13.28 -2.08 -9.17
C GLU A 19 -12.87 -1.32 -7.91
N LYS A 20 -12.97 -2.01 -6.78
CA LYS A 20 -12.49 -1.58 -5.46
C LYS A 20 -11.29 -2.46 -5.09
N ILE A 21 -10.12 -1.87 -4.96
CA ILE A 21 -8.87 -2.56 -4.63
C ILE A 21 -8.46 -2.19 -3.21
N LEU A 22 -8.49 -3.17 -2.31
CA LEU A 22 -8.12 -3.02 -0.91
C LEU A 22 -6.65 -3.40 -0.70
N PHE A 23 -5.97 -2.68 0.16
CA PHE A 23 -4.58 -2.93 0.53
C PHE A 23 -4.50 -3.21 2.03
N ASP A 24 -3.74 -4.25 2.39
CA ASP A 24 -3.28 -4.54 3.76
C ASP A 24 -4.34 -4.29 4.87
N PRO A 25 -5.44 -5.07 4.90
CA PRO A 25 -6.60 -4.80 5.73
C PRO A 25 -6.41 -5.16 7.20
N PHE A 26 -5.71 -4.27 7.92
CA PHE A 26 -5.67 -4.23 9.38
C PHE A 26 -6.68 -3.23 9.93
N LEU A 27 -7.82 -3.75 10.41
CA LEU A 27 -8.98 -2.96 10.82
C LEU A 27 -9.46 -3.29 12.23
N THR A 28 -9.69 -4.56 12.56
CA THR A 28 -10.35 -4.94 13.82
C THR A 28 -9.60 -4.49 15.07
N ASP A 29 -8.28 -4.69 15.09
CA ASP A 29 -7.41 -4.31 16.21
C ASP A 29 -6.66 -3.00 15.97
N ASN A 30 -7.01 -2.27 14.90
CA ASN A 30 -6.37 -1.01 14.56
C ASN A 30 -7.07 0.16 15.29
N PRO A 31 -6.39 0.84 16.24
CA PRO A 31 -7.01 1.92 17.01
C PRO A 31 -7.35 3.16 16.16
N LEU A 32 -6.81 3.25 14.94
CA LEU A 32 -7.07 4.32 13.98
C LEU A 32 -7.99 3.89 12.84
N ALA A 33 -8.55 2.67 12.87
CA ALA A 33 -9.43 2.19 11.81
C ALA A 33 -10.64 3.10 11.65
N ALA A 34 -10.83 3.61 10.44
CA ALA A 34 -11.95 4.47 10.08
C ALA A 34 -13.21 3.71 9.63
N VAL A 35 -13.09 2.39 9.47
CA VAL A 35 -14.16 1.50 9.00
C VAL A 35 -14.01 0.15 9.69
N LYS A 36 -15.12 -0.54 9.95
CA LYS A 36 -15.06 -1.90 10.49
C LYS A 36 -14.77 -2.91 9.39
N ALA A 37 -14.09 -4.00 9.74
CA ALA A 37 -13.79 -5.06 8.80
C ALA A 37 -15.05 -5.62 8.11
N GLU A 38 -16.21 -5.66 8.77
CA GLU A 38 -17.46 -6.17 8.22
C GLU A 38 -18.11 -5.24 7.18
N GLU A 39 -17.76 -3.95 7.19
CA GLU A 39 -18.34 -2.92 6.34
C GLU A 39 -17.56 -2.74 5.03
N VAL A 40 -16.36 -3.33 4.93
CA VAL A 40 -15.50 -3.23 3.75
C VAL A 40 -16.05 -4.08 2.60
N ASP A 41 -16.10 -3.48 1.42
CA ASP A 41 -16.44 -4.15 0.17
C ASP A 41 -15.32 -3.91 -0.85
N CYS A 42 -14.84 -4.97 -1.48
CA CYS A 42 -13.74 -4.92 -2.44
C CYS A 42 -13.82 -6.04 -3.48
N SER A 43 -13.37 -5.77 -4.71
CA SER A 43 -13.22 -6.75 -5.78
C SER A 43 -11.86 -7.46 -5.72
N TYR A 44 -10.83 -6.74 -5.29
CA TYR A 44 -9.44 -7.20 -5.23
C TYR A 44 -8.82 -6.83 -3.91
N MET A 45 -7.86 -7.64 -3.47
CA MET A 45 -7.10 -7.38 -2.25
C MET A 45 -5.62 -7.62 -2.51
N LEU A 46 -4.80 -6.59 -2.39
CA LEU A 46 -3.34 -6.68 -2.56
C LEU A 46 -2.68 -6.71 -1.19
N ILE A 47 -2.02 -7.82 -0.87
CA ILE A 47 -1.39 -8.04 0.44
C ILE A 47 0.12 -7.96 0.31
N SER A 48 0.73 -6.92 0.89
CA SER A 48 2.18 -6.69 0.83
C SER A 48 2.97 -7.79 1.54
N HIS A 49 2.50 -8.21 2.72
CA HIS A 49 3.08 -9.27 3.53
C HIS A 49 2.11 -9.74 4.64
N ALA A 50 2.52 -10.76 5.39
CA ALA A 50 1.73 -11.48 6.39
C ALA A 50 1.95 -11.05 7.85
N HIS A 51 2.57 -9.90 8.15
CA HIS A 51 2.54 -9.40 9.52
C HIS A 51 1.10 -9.01 9.91
N SER A 52 0.80 -9.08 11.22
CA SER A 52 -0.56 -8.93 11.74
C SER A 52 -1.19 -7.60 11.40
N ASP A 53 -0.40 -6.53 11.33
CA ASP A 53 -0.79 -5.16 11.02
C ASP A 53 -0.97 -4.87 9.53
N HIS A 54 -0.82 -5.90 8.68
CA HIS A 54 -1.14 -5.84 7.24
C HIS A 54 -2.11 -6.93 6.81
N PHE A 55 -1.97 -8.14 7.35
CA PHE A 55 -2.77 -9.30 6.95
C PHE A 55 -4.10 -9.41 7.69
N ALA A 56 -4.13 -9.15 9.00
CA ALA A 56 -5.25 -9.31 9.94
C ALA A 56 -6.59 -9.78 9.33
N ASP A 57 -7.41 -8.85 8.85
CA ASP A 57 -8.79 -9.08 8.46
C ASP A 57 -8.92 -9.61 7.01
N ALA A 58 -7.80 -9.79 6.31
CA ALA A 58 -7.78 -10.23 4.92
C ALA A 58 -8.56 -11.55 4.72
N PRO A 59 -8.39 -12.61 5.53
CA PRO A 59 -9.13 -13.85 5.34
C PRO A 59 -10.64 -13.69 5.47
N SER A 60 -11.10 -12.95 6.48
CA SER A 60 -12.54 -12.79 6.74
C SER A 60 -13.21 -11.92 5.68
N ILE A 61 -12.53 -10.86 5.24
CA ILE A 61 -12.99 -9.99 4.15
C ILE A 61 -13.02 -10.77 2.84
N ALA A 62 -11.95 -11.48 2.48
CA ALA A 62 -11.87 -12.21 1.22
C ALA A 62 -12.97 -13.27 1.08
N VAL A 63 -13.25 -14.04 2.15
CA VAL A 63 -14.34 -15.03 2.17
C VAL A 63 -15.71 -14.36 2.02
N ARG A 64 -15.93 -13.21 2.68
CA ARG A 64 -17.22 -12.52 2.64
C ARG A 64 -17.50 -11.87 1.29
N THR A 65 -16.51 -11.21 0.71
CA THR A 65 -16.68 -10.42 -0.52
C THR A 65 -16.46 -11.23 -1.78
N GLY A 66 -15.76 -12.37 -1.68
CA GLY A 66 -15.29 -13.11 -2.86
C GLY A 66 -14.18 -12.40 -3.62
N ALA A 67 -13.50 -11.43 -2.99
CA ALA A 67 -12.41 -10.70 -3.61
C ALA A 67 -11.29 -11.63 -4.07
N GLU A 68 -10.69 -11.32 -5.23
CA GLU A 68 -9.47 -11.99 -5.67
C GLU A 68 -8.27 -11.42 -4.88
N VAL A 69 -7.62 -12.30 -4.12
CA VAL A 69 -6.45 -11.98 -3.30
C VAL A 69 -5.19 -12.09 -4.14
N VAL A 70 -4.43 -11.00 -4.20
CA VAL A 70 -3.14 -10.88 -4.88
C VAL A 70 -2.04 -10.78 -3.84
N ALA A 71 -1.19 -11.80 -3.77
CA ALA A 71 -0.11 -11.90 -2.80
C ALA A 71 1.00 -12.83 -3.31
N VAL A 72 2.09 -12.96 -2.57
CA VAL A 72 3.05 -14.06 -2.78
C VAL A 72 2.43 -15.41 -2.38
N PRO A 73 2.87 -16.54 -2.97
CA PRO A 73 2.29 -17.85 -2.70
C PRO A 73 2.26 -18.23 -1.21
N GLU A 74 3.30 -17.86 -0.46
CA GLU A 74 3.44 -18.17 0.97
C GLU A 74 2.42 -17.42 1.82
N VAL A 75 2.08 -16.18 1.44
CA VAL A 75 1.02 -15.39 2.10
C VAL A 75 -0.34 -15.95 1.73
N ALA A 76 -0.57 -16.29 0.46
CA ALA A 76 -1.81 -16.93 0.02
C ALA A 76 -2.08 -18.27 0.74
N ALA A 77 -1.02 -19.03 1.06
CA ALA A 77 -1.11 -20.28 1.80
C ALA A 77 -1.60 -20.12 3.26
N LEU A 78 -1.59 -18.90 3.83
CA LEU A 78 -2.12 -18.63 5.17
C LEU A 78 -3.65 -18.46 5.20
N PHE A 79 -4.29 -18.27 4.04
CA PHE A 79 -5.74 -18.12 3.95
C PHE A 79 -6.46 -19.49 4.02
N PRO A 80 -7.76 -19.51 4.40
CA PRO A 80 -8.57 -20.71 4.32
C PRO A 80 -8.85 -21.08 2.85
N GLY A 81 -8.04 -21.97 2.30
CA GLY A 81 -7.87 -22.16 0.85
C GLY A 81 -9.07 -22.62 0.01
N HIS A 82 -10.20 -23.04 0.60
CA HIS A 82 -11.37 -23.51 -0.18
C HIS A 82 -12.40 -22.41 -0.50
N SER A 83 -12.30 -21.25 0.15
CA SER A 83 -13.32 -20.19 0.07
C SER A 83 -12.78 -18.86 -0.44
N VAL A 84 -11.54 -18.83 -0.94
CA VAL A 84 -10.84 -17.62 -1.36
C VAL A 84 -10.30 -17.79 -2.77
N HIS A 85 -10.48 -16.77 -3.60
CA HIS A 85 -9.90 -16.70 -4.94
C HIS A 85 -8.51 -16.07 -4.86
N PHE A 86 -7.52 -16.68 -5.50
CA PHE A 86 -6.14 -16.20 -5.48
C PHE A 86 -5.61 -15.93 -6.87
N HIS A 87 -4.89 -14.82 -6.99
CA HIS A 87 -3.94 -14.58 -8.07
C HIS A 87 -2.55 -14.38 -7.46
N THR A 88 -1.81 -15.46 -7.29
CA THR A 88 -0.47 -15.38 -6.71
C THR A 88 0.52 -14.76 -7.70
N MET A 89 1.35 -13.85 -7.21
CA MET A 89 2.44 -13.22 -7.96
C MET A 89 3.77 -13.41 -7.21
N ASN A 90 4.89 -13.03 -7.82
CA ASN A 90 6.17 -12.94 -7.13
C ASN A 90 6.91 -11.65 -7.54
N ILE A 91 7.92 -11.26 -6.77
CA ILE A 91 8.67 -10.02 -6.92
C ILE A 91 9.25 -9.92 -8.34
N GLY A 92 9.06 -8.76 -8.98
CA GLY A 92 9.44 -8.49 -10.36
C GLY A 92 8.40 -8.92 -11.39
N GLY A 93 7.41 -9.73 -11.00
CA GLY A 93 6.31 -10.16 -11.86
C GLY A 93 5.33 -9.04 -12.15
N SER A 94 4.70 -9.08 -13.32
CA SER A 94 3.60 -8.18 -13.69
C SER A 94 2.42 -8.94 -14.28
N TYR A 95 1.20 -8.48 -13.98
CA TYR A 95 -0.03 -9.01 -14.55
C TYR A 95 -1.00 -7.90 -14.92
N SER A 96 -1.83 -8.14 -15.95
CA SER A 96 -2.85 -7.20 -16.40
C SER A 96 -4.22 -7.62 -15.85
N PHE A 97 -4.70 -6.87 -14.87
CA PHE A 97 -6.03 -6.99 -14.30
C PHE A 97 -7.03 -6.08 -15.04
N PRO A 98 -8.35 -6.26 -14.86
CA PRO A 98 -9.36 -5.38 -15.45
C PRO A 98 -9.18 -3.88 -15.13
N PHE A 99 -8.58 -3.54 -13.99
CA PHE A 99 -8.35 -2.16 -13.56
C PHE A 99 -7.02 -1.56 -14.05
N GLY A 100 -6.06 -2.37 -14.47
CA GLY A 100 -4.74 -1.89 -14.87
C GLY A 100 -3.66 -2.96 -14.83
N LYS A 101 -2.41 -2.55 -15.10
CA LYS A 101 -1.24 -3.43 -15.01
C LYS A 101 -0.56 -3.27 -13.66
N VAL A 102 -0.53 -4.35 -12.90
CA VAL A 102 0.08 -4.45 -11.57
C VAL A 102 1.45 -5.10 -11.71
N THR A 103 2.46 -4.51 -11.09
CA THR A 103 3.81 -5.07 -10.92
C THR A 103 4.07 -5.22 -9.43
N MET A 104 4.44 -6.42 -8.99
CA MET A 104 4.91 -6.66 -7.63
C MET A 104 6.39 -6.29 -7.56
N VAL A 105 6.77 -5.45 -6.61
CA VAL A 105 8.16 -4.97 -6.45
C VAL A 105 8.72 -5.36 -5.09
N ASN A 106 10.04 -5.41 -5.00
CA ASN A 106 10.75 -5.79 -3.79
C ASN A 106 10.50 -4.76 -2.67
N ALA A 107 10.31 -5.26 -1.45
CA ALA A 107 10.33 -4.47 -0.22
C ALA A 107 11.38 -5.07 0.73
N VAL A 108 12.21 -4.23 1.34
CA VAL A 108 13.23 -4.67 2.30
C VAL A 108 12.57 -4.76 3.67
N HIS A 109 11.88 -5.87 3.92
CA HIS A 109 11.18 -6.18 5.16
C HIS A 109 10.96 -7.69 5.31
N SER A 110 10.63 -8.16 6.53
CA SER A 110 10.23 -9.56 6.73
C SER A 110 8.77 -9.79 6.34
N CYS A 111 8.41 -11.04 6.05
CA CYS A 111 7.08 -11.34 5.52
C CYS A 111 6.07 -11.77 6.58
N GLY A 112 6.46 -12.47 7.66
CA GLY A 112 5.51 -13.12 8.56
C GLY A 112 4.92 -14.44 8.02
N ALA A 113 5.14 -14.77 6.75
CA ALA A 113 4.90 -16.10 6.17
C ALA A 113 6.25 -16.84 5.96
N PRO A 114 6.42 -18.08 6.44
CA PRO A 114 7.66 -18.84 6.23
C PRO A 114 8.03 -18.96 4.74
N GLY A 115 9.23 -18.50 4.38
CA GLY A 115 9.70 -18.49 2.98
C GLY A 115 9.13 -17.36 2.12
N GLY A 116 8.16 -16.60 2.63
CA GLY A 116 7.58 -15.46 1.93
C GLY A 116 8.49 -14.24 1.96
N HIS A 117 8.26 -13.35 1.00
CA HIS A 117 8.94 -12.07 0.90
C HIS A 117 7.94 -10.93 0.97
N ALA A 118 8.29 -9.85 1.68
CA ALA A 118 7.51 -8.63 1.65
C ALA A 118 7.62 -7.95 0.27
N CYS A 119 6.57 -7.27 -0.14
CA CYS A 119 6.52 -6.61 -1.43
C CYS A 119 5.80 -5.26 -1.38
N GLY A 120 6.04 -4.46 -2.42
CA GLY A 120 5.23 -3.31 -2.79
C GLY A 120 4.55 -3.53 -4.13
N TRP A 121 3.84 -2.51 -4.60
CA TRP A 121 3.02 -2.55 -5.80
C TRP A 121 3.25 -1.32 -6.67
N ILE A 122 3.50 -1.51 -7.97
CA ILE A 122 3.33 -0.47 -8.98
C ILE A 122 2.08 -0.79 -9.79
N ILE A 123 1.11 0.12 -9.79
CA ILE A 123 -0.16 -0.07 -10.47
C ILE A 123 -0.33 1.04 -11.49
N ARG A 124 -0.32 0.65 -12.76
CA ARG A 124 -0.64 1.53 -13.88
C ARG A 124 -2.10 1.32 -14.24
N PHE A 125 -2.95 2.21 -13.73
CA PHE A 125 -4.38 2.15 -14.00
C PHE A 125 -4.68 2.46 -15.47
N ASN A 126 -5.74 1.87 -16.00
CA ASN A 126 -6.14 2.09 -17.41
C ASN A 126 -6.46 3.57 -17.73
N GLY A 127 -6.75 4.39 -16.71
CA GLY A 127 -6.97 5.84 -16.84
C GLY A 127 -5.69 6.68 -16.88
N GLY A 128 -4.50 6.08 -16.91
CA GLY A 128 -3.22 6.77 -17.08
C GLY A 128 -2.46 7.09 -15.78
N CYS A 129 -3.13 7.06 -14.63
CA CYS A 129 -2.50 7.26 -13.32
C CYS A 129 -1.63 6.04 -12.91
N THR A 130 -0.43 6.32 -12.42
CA THR A 130 0.49 5.32 -11.86
C THR A 130 0.65 5.53 -10.36
N LEU A 131 0.30 4.50 -9.58
CA LEU A 131 0.47 4.47 -8.13
C LEU A 131 1.56 3.49 -7.73
N TYR A 132 2.49 3.93 -6.89
CA TYR A 132 3.42 3.08 -6.15
C TYR A 132 2.92 2.96 -4.70
N SER A 133 2.80 1.73 -4.19
CA SER A 133 2.57 1.45 -2.77
C SER A 133 3.75 0.65 -2.25
N ALA A 134 4.41 1.15 -1.21
CA ALA A 134 5.67 0.57 -0.75
C ALA A 134 5.49 -0.74 0.04
N GLY A 135 4.32 -0.94 0.66
CA GLY A 135 4.21 -1.81 1.84
C GLY A 135 5.13 -1.33 2.97
N ASP A 136 5.43 -2.21 3.90
CA ASP A 136 6.50 -1.99 4.87
C ASP A 136 7.85 -2.27 4.24
N THR A 137 8.75 -1.29 4.33
CA THR A 137 10.09 -1.40 3.75
C THR A 137 11.05 -0.41 4.40
N ALA A 138 12.33 -0.77 4.44
CA ALA A 138 13.41 0.20 4.55
C ALA A 138 13.61 0.97 3.23
N LEU A 139 14.40 2.05 3.27
CA LEU A 139 14.86 2.73 2.05
C LEU A 139 15.72 1.77 1.22
N THR A 140 15.44 1.68 -0.08
CA THR A 140 16.17 0.79 -1.00
C THR A 140 16.48 1.50 -2.32
N ALA A 141 17.62 1.15 -2.93
CA ALA A 141 18.02 1.66 -4.24
C ALA A 141 17.05 1.26 -5.36
N ASP A 142 16.26 0.21 -5.18
CA ASP A 142 15.21 -0.20 -6.13
C ASP A 142 14.21 0.93 -6.39
N MET A 143 13.94 1.77 -5.38
CA MET A 143 13.06 2.95 -5.53
C MET A 143 13.58 3.93 -6.58
N GLU A 144 14.90 4.09 -6.72
CA GLU A 144 15.48 4.93 -7.77
C GLU A 144 15.36 4.28 -9.15
N LEU A 145 15.49 2.95 -9.24
CA LEU A 145 15.24 2.21 -10.47
C LEU A 145 13.79 2.39 -10.93
N TRP A 146 12.84 2.29 -10.00
CA TRP A 146 11.41 2.50 -10.29
C TRP A 146 11.10 3.92 -10.73
N GLY A 147 11.66 4.95 -10.08
CA GLY A 147 11.49 6.34 -10.50
C GLY A 147 12.13 6.68 -11.84
N LYS A 148 13.12 5.91 -12.30
CA LYS A 148 13.68 6.00 -13.66
C LYS A 148 12.83 5.26 -14.69
N GLN A 149 12.23 4.14 -14.31
CA GLN A 149 11.48 3.28 -15.21
C GLN A 149 10.02 3.72 -15.41
N TYR A 150 9.40 4.31 -14.38
CA TYR A 150 7.98 4.66 -14.37
C TYR A 150 7.80 6.15 -14.07
N LYS A 151 6.83 6.76 -14.73
CA LYS A 151 6.28 8.06 -14.31
C LYS A 151 5.31 7.80 -13.15
N ILE A 152 5.75 7.97 -11.92
CA ILE A 152 4.94 7.72 -10.71
C ILE A 152 4.15 8.98 -10.36
N ASP A 153 2.82 8.91 -10.39
CA ASP A 153 1.96 10.03 -10.05
C ASP A 153 1.74 10.09 -8.53
N TYR A 154 1.51 8.94 -7.89
CA TYR A 154 1.33 8.83 -6.43
C TYR A 154 2.24 7.77 -5.84
N ALA A 155 2.92 8.09 -4.74
CA ALA A 155 3.64 7.14 -3.91
C ALA A 155 3.02 7.08 -2.50
N VAL A 156 2.53 5.92 -2.10
CA VAL A 156 2.04 5.64 -0.74
C VAL A 156 3.22 5.07 0.05
N LEU A 157 3.74 5.84 1.00
CA LEU A 157 5.01 5.55 1.69
C LEU A 157 4.81 5.47 3.22
N PRO A 158 5.36 4.44 3.90
CA PRO A 158 5.40 4.43 5.34
C PRO A 158 6.34 5.52 5.86
N ILE A 159 5.99 6.15 6.98
CA ILE A 159 6.84 7.16 7.63
C ILE A 159 7.12 6.84 9.10
N GLY A 160 6.69 5.68 9.59
CA GLY A 160 6.61 5.34 11.01
C GLY A 160 7.95 5.22 11.74
N ASP A 161 9.06 5.01 11.02
CA ASP A 161 10.35 4.63 11.60
C ASP A 161 10.25 3.28 12.35
N ASN A 162 11.30 2.88 13.07
CA ASN A 162 11.44 1.66 13.88
C ASN A 162 11.30 0.33 13.12
N PHE A 163 10.19 0.10 12.43
CA PHE A 163 9.90 -1.07 11.59
C PHE A 163 10.00 -0.76 10.09
N THR A 164 9.77 0.51 9.71
CA THR A 164 9.74 0.99 8.31
C THR A 164 10.64 2.21 8.13
N MET A 165 10.62 2.85 6.96
CA MET A 165 11.23 4.16 6.78
C MET A 165 10.65 5.18 7.78
N GLY A 166 11.53 5.96 8.40
CA GLY A 166 11.14 7.22 9.06
C GLY A 166 10.94 8.36 8.05
N PRO A 167 10.52 9.55 8.51
CA PRO A 167 10.22 10.68 7.62
C PRO A 167 11.37 11.10 6.71
N ASP A 168 12.62 11.11 7.21
CA ASP A 168 13.81 11.48 6.44
C ASP A 168 14.06 10.51 5.27
N ASP A 169 13.97 9.21 5.53
CA ASP A 169 14.16 8.19 4.49
C ASP A 169 12.96 8.13 3.53
N ALA A 170 11.73 8.34 4.00
CA ALA A 170 10.57 8.46 3.13
C ALA A 170 10.66 9.69 2.19
N CYS A 171 11.25 10.81 2.65
CA CYS A 171 11.54 11.97 1.81
C CYS A 171 12.59 11.64 0.73
N ARG A 172 13.62 10.86 1.09
CA ARG A 172 14.62 10.36 0.12
C ARG A 172 13.98 9.41 -0.89
N ALA A 173 13.12 8.51 -0.43
CA ALA A 173 12.34 7.61 -1.28
C ALA A 173 11.46 8.38 -2.27
N ALA A 174 10.75 9.43 -1.81
CA ALA A 174 9.95 10.31 -2.67
C ALA A 174 10.79 10.93 -3.80
N SER A 175 11.99 11.41 -3.48
CA SER A 175 12.94 11.95 -4.45
C SER A 175 13.42 10.88 -5.45
N MET A 176 13.79 9.69 -4.96
CA MET A 176 14.24 8.56 -5.79
C MET A 176 13.15 8.07 -6.75
N LEU A 177 11.92 7.96 -6.27
CA LEU A 177 10.74 7.56 -7.04
C LEU A 177 10.31 8.65 -8.03
N ARG A 178 10.76 9.90 -7.83
CA ARG A 178 10.31 11.07 -8.61
C ARG A 178 8.79 11.20 -8.63
N ALA A 179 8.16 10.84 -7.51
CA ALA A 179 6.70 10.82 -7.40
C ALA A 179 6.15 12.26 -7.47
N ARG A 180 5.08 12.48 -8.24
CA ARG A 180 4.41 13.79 -8.28
C ARG A 180 3.74 14.10 -6.94
N PHE A 181 3.10 13.11 -6.34
CA PHE A 181 2.49 13.18 -5.01
C PHE A 181 2.95 12.04 -4.10
N VAL A 182 3.02 12.32 -2.80
CA VAL A 182 3.32 11.34 -1.76
C VAL A 182 2.17 11.33 -0.75
N ILE A 183 1.71 10.13 -0.38
CA ILE A 183 0.69 9.93 0.66
C ILE A 183 1.39 9.17 1.82
N PRO A 184 1.60 9.81 2.98
CA PRO A 184 2.21 9.14 4.12
C PRO A 184 1.22 8.17 4.78
N VAL A 185 1.70 6.97 5.13
CA VAL A 185 0.97 5.92 5.84
C VAL A 185 1.85 5.32 6.95
N HIS A 186 1.33 4.33 7.70
CA HIS A 186 2.06 3.60 8.74
C HIS A 186 2.73 4.52 9.77
N TYR A 187 1.93 5.37 10.42
CA TYR A 187 2.39 6.27 11.49
C TYR A 187 1.27 6.53 12.50
N ASN A 188 1.64 6.92 13.72
CA ASN A 188 0.74 7.28 14.83
C ASN A 188 -0.22 6.19 15.32
N THR A 189 -0.20 4.98 14.76
CA THR A 189 -1.05 3.86 15.23
C THR A 189 -0.66 3.41 16.65
N TRP A 190 0.64 3.45 16.96
CA TRP A 190 1.19 3.15 18.27
C TRP A 190 2.26 4.15 18.70
N PRO A 191 2.57 4.24 20.01
CA PRO A 191 3.60 5.15 20.53
C PRO A 191 4.98 5.01 19.87
N VAL A 192 5.35 3.78 19.46
CA VAL A 192 6.67 3.49 18.87
C VAL A 192 6.84 4.03 17.45
N ILE A 193 5.75 4.40 16.77
CA ILE A 193 5.73 4.95 15.41
C ILE A 193 5.09 6.33 15.35
N VAL A 194 5.16 7.10 16.44
CA VAL A 194 4.63 8.48 16.47
C VAL A 194 5.47 9.39 15.60
N GLN A 195 4.83 10.09 14.67
CA GLN A 195 5.44 10.99 13.71
C GLN A 195 4.59 12.25 13.49
N ASP A 196 5.24 13.30 13.01
CA ASP A 196 4.59 14.55 12.61
C ASP A 196 4.45 14.60 11.07
N PRO A 197 3.24 14.34 10.53
CA PRO A 197 3.03 14.32 9.09
C PRO A 197 3.14 15.71 8.45
N GLU A 198 2.89 16.81 9.18
CA GLU A 198 3.05 18.17 8.66
C GLU A 198 4.53 18.53 8.53
N LYS A 199 5.34 18.13 9.51
CA LYS A 199 6.81 18.27 9.40
C LYS A 199 7.37 17.44 8.23
N PHE A 200 6.87 16.22 8.05
CA PHE A 200 7.22 15.39 6.89
C PHE A 200 6.83 16.07 5.57
N GLN A 201 5.60 16.61 5.49
CA GLN A 201 5.13 17.38 4.33
C GLN A 201 6.06 18.55 4.04
N HIS A 202 6.27 19.44 5.02
CA HIS A 202 7.11 20.62 4.84
C HIS A 202 8.52 20.26 4.35
N MET A 203 9.13 19.25 4.96
CA MET A 203 10.45 18.78 4.56
C MET A 203 10.48 18.22 3.14
N THR A 204 9.52 17.36 2.78
CA THR A 204 9.49 16.69 1.48
C THR A 204 9.23 17.68 0.36
N GLU A 205 8.29 18.61 0.55
CA GLU A 205 7.96 19.65 -0.44
C GLU A 205 9.08 20.69 -0.59
N THR A 206 9.93 20.86 0.42
CA THR A 206 11.11 21.75 0.34
C THR A 206 12.31 21.07 -0.33
N LYS A 207 12.52 19.77 -0.08
CA LYS A 207 13.72 19.04 -0.53
C LYS A 207 13.53 18.33 -1.89
N THR A 208 12.30 18.20 -2.36
CA THR A 208 11.97 17.42 -3.56
C THR A 208 10.94 18.15 -4.43
N SER A 209 10.68 17.62 -5.63
CA SER A 209 9.58 18.11 -6.48
C SER A 209 8.22 17.51 -6.13
N SER A 210 8.16 16.62 -5.13
CA SER A 210 6.95 15.93 -4.72
C SER A 210 6.08 16.82 -3.84
N ARG A 211 4.76 16.75 -4.04
CA ARG A 211 3.77 17.33 -3.13
C ARG A 211 3.28 16.27 -2.15
N VAL A 212 3.08 16.60 -0.88
CA VAL A 212 2.59 15.63 0.11
C VAL A 212 1.09 15.83 0.34
N LEU A 213 0.35 14.75 0.18
CA LEU A 213 -1.10 14.68 0.41
C LEU A 213 -1.36 13.93 1.70
N ILE A 214 -1.52 14.67 2.80
CA ILE A 214 -1.92 14.10 4.09
C ILE A 214 -3.42 13.77 3.99
N VAL A 215 -3.74 12.48 4.05
CA VAL A 215 -5.11 11.98 4.16
C VAL A 215 -5.25 11.40 5.56
N HIS A 216 -6.20 11.88 6.35
CA HIS A 216 -6.49 11.31 7.67
C HIS A 216 -7.35 10.04 7.52
N PRO A 217 -7.29 9.08 8.46
CA PRO A 217 -8.19 7.93 8.45
C PRO A 217 -9.66 8.37 8.31
N GLY A 218 -10.38 7.78 7.35
CA GLY A 218 -11.75 8.14 6.97
C GLY A 218 -11.83 9.20 5.86
N GLY A 219 -10.72 9.87 5.57
CA GLY A 219 -10.58 10.82 4.48
C GLY A 219 -10.42 10.14 3.12
N SER A 220 -10.68 10.90 2.05
CA SER A 220 -10.45 10.46 0.68
C SER A 220 -9.86 11.56 -0.18
N ALA A 221 -9.17 11.17 -1.24
CA ALA A 221 -8.59 12.05 -2.24
C ALA A 221 -8.89 11.52 -3.64
N ALA A 222 -9.24 12.42 -4.57
CA ALA A 222 -9.29 12.09 -5.99
C ALA A 222 -7.85 12.00 -6.52
N LEU A 223 -7.57 10.96 -7.31
CA LEU A 223 -6.28 10.76 -7.94
C LEU A 223 -6.36 11.10 -9.44
N ASP A 224 -5.37 11.85 -9.93
CA ASP A 224 -5.22 12.24 -11.34
C ASP A 224 -3.83 11.89 -11.92
N GLY A 225 -3.78 11.55 -13.21
CA GLY A 225 -2.54 11.15 -13.92
C GLY A 225 -1.92 12.27 -14.75
#